data_AF-A0A642VB63-F1
#
_entry.id   AF-A0A642VB63-F1
#
_cell.length_a   1.000
_cell.length_b   1.000
_cell.length_c   1.000
_cell.angle_alpha   90.00
_cell.angle_beta   90.00
_cell.angle_gamma   90.00
#
_symmetry.space_group_name_H-M   'P 1'
#
loop_
_entity.id
_entity.type
_entity.pdbx_description
1 polymer ?
#
loop_
_entity_poly.entity_id
_entity_poly.type
_entity_poly.pdbx_seq_one_letter_code
_entity_poly.pdbx_strand_id
1 'polypeptide(L)'
;MPTIQAVLDRNVPKFVQQERRDKEKWDDEHDLESYISDPVFKHLTVLTGHKKLFGHRENGFVRGIRTSGWSVWNAEPNDLWLHDKRGMVDLTIGPSMEGYKSIVRQANSQRAEDRLKAAQMGREARIIAAKEFLQSERKHKMTYKERESAMALILHYVMSLKKEECLDLPFVEKMDEMFIKSKSGVEMLLSLTLIIISLLNRVEKYSEDHFVFGKAKHLSKHILKVVAEYSLESDVKSSLITNYAILQFLLVTEGDVDGDASVRVLLDLMSTLNNPEIASHCLLAIGLVISGVSEPNDLIEEIMPQLIELLEHSYNSIVSTAATTIAVCFQVYDYNEFQVNQIPTDFNVLLKSLNKAIAQARRKPLKSLLEDVKNTIIGQSSLSSRNKLNHSDIVLSHLNNTSMSHIDSWATLLLVDALKALLGPNTPDYVEDNWFVQTSYLKSLRLLPCDYENADYRDHPCPINHRKRDISRTKRNRQERQLKQLLR
;
A
#
# COMPACT_ATOMS: atom_id res chain seq x y z
N MET A 1 -11.65 12.71 3.29
CA MET A 1 -11.82 11.62 2.32
C MET A 1 -12.14 10.35 3.08
N PRO A 2 -13.30 9.71 2.85
CA PRO A 2 -13.45 8.32 3.20
C PRO A 2 -12.72 7.52 2.12
N THR A 3 -11.47 7.17 2.40
CA THR A 3 -10.73 6.19 1.61
C THR A 3 -11.33 4.81 1.84
N ILE A 4 -11.08 3.83 0.96
CA ILE A 4 -11.30 2.41 1.28
C ILE A 4 -10.66 2.07 2.63
N GLN A 5 -9.54 2.73 2.98
CA GLN A 5 -8.95 2.64 4.31
C GLN A 5 -9.88 3.12 5.44
N ALA A 6 -10.63 4.22 5.28
CA ALA A 6 -11.62 4.66 6.27
C ALA A 6 -12.82 3.69 6.38
N VAL A 7 -13.18 3.04 5.27
CA VAL A 7 -14.18 1.96 5.25
C VAL A 7 -13.64 0.73 5.98
N LEU A 8 -12.40 0.32 5.69
CA LEU A 8 -11.71 -0.76 6.39
C LEU A 8 -11.61 -0.42 7.88
N ASP A 9 -11.16 0.76 8.25
CA ASP A 9 -11.01 1.13 9.67
C ASP A 9 -12.34 1.16 10.44
N ARG A 10 -13.48 1.38 9.75
CA ARG A 10 -14.83 1.35 10.35
C ARG A 10 -15.46 -0.05 10.38
N ASN A 11 -15.22 -0.85 9.35
CA ASN A 11 -15.93 -2.12 9.11
C ASN A 11 -15.07 -3.36 9.35
N VAL A 12 -13.75 -3.21 9.51
CA VAL A 12 -12.86 -4.29 9.91
C VAL A 12 -13.19 -4.68 11.36
N PRO A 13 -13.48 -5.96 11.64
CA PRO A 13 -13.83 -6.42 12.97
C PRO A 13 -12.79 -6.00 14.03
N LYS A 14 -13.26 -5.67 15.24
CA LYS A 14 -12.43 -5.23 16.39
C LYS A 14 -11.23 -6.15 16.66
N PHE A 15 -11.31 -7.44 16.32
CA PHE A 15 -10.20 -8.37 16.49
C PHE A 15 -9.01 -8.10 15.57
N VAL A 16 -9.20 -7.59 14.34
CA VAL A 16 -8.09 -7.24 13.43
C VAL A 16 -7.39 -5.96 13.90
N GLN A 17 -8.15 -5.03 14.48
CA GLN A 17 -7.59 -3.85 15.15
C GLN A 17 -6.79 -4.23 16.40
N GLN A 18 -7.28 -5.21 17.18
CA GLN A 18 -6.57 -5.79 18.31
C GLN A 18 -5.29 -6.53 17.86
N GLU A 19 -5.35 -7.23 16.73
CA GLU A 19 -4.24 -7.98 16.15
C GLU A 19 -3.13 -7.09 15.60
N ARG A 20 -3.47 -5.92 15.01
CA ARG A 20 -2.46 -4.89 14.68
C ARG A 20 -1.70 -4.43 15.93
N ARG A 21 -2.40 -4.25 17.06
CA ARG A 21 -1.79 -3.89 18.35
C ARG A 21 -0.94 -5.02 18.93
N ASP A 22 -1.38 -6.26 18.79
CA ASP A 22 -0.64 -7.42 19.30
C ASP A 22 0.62 -7.71 18.45
N LYS A 23 0.59 -7.44 17.14
CA LYS A 23 1.78 -7.48 16.26
C LYS A 23 2.78 -6.37 16.59
N GLU A 24 2.31 -5.14 16.81
CA GLU A 24 3.17 -4.03 17.25
C GLU A 24 3.83 -4.32 18.62
N LYS A 25 3.09 -4.93 19.56
CA LYS A 25 3.67 -5.40 20.83
C LYS A 25 4.72 -6.50 20.68
N TRP A 26 4.54 -7.41 19.71
CA TRP A 26 5.48 -8.51 19.49
C TRP A 26 6.80 -8.05 18.86
N ASP A 27 6.73 -7.10 17.93
CA ASP A 27 7.93 -6.45 17.37
C ASP A 27 8.69 -5.68 18.46
N ASP A 28 7.99 -5.05 19.42
CA ASP A 28 8.59 -4.37 20.58
C ASP A 28 9.18 -5.36 21.63
N GLU A 29 8.59 -6.54 21.83
CA GLU A 29 9.08 -7.55 22.78
C GLU A 29 10.36 -8.27 22.31
N HIS A 30 10.58 -8.37 21.00
CA HIS A 30 11.84 -8.91 20.45
C HIS A 30 13.01 -7.92 20.53
N ASP A 31 12.76 -6.61 20.65
CA ASP A 31 13.79 -5.58 20.87
C ASP A 31 14.18 -5.43 22.37
N LEU A 32 13.40 -6.02 23.29
CA LEU A 32 13.57 -5.93 24.74
C LEU A 32 14.61 -6.90 25.35
N GLU A 33 15.37 -7.65 24.55
CA GLU A 33 16.44 -8.56 25.02
C GLU A 33 17.60 -7.87 25.79
N SER A 34 17.57 -6.54 25.96
CA SER A 34 18.59 -5.78 26.71
C SER A 34 18.29 -5.55 28.19
N TYR A 35 17.14 -5.97 28.73
CA TYR A 35 16.81 -5.74 30.15
C TYR A 35 16.21 -6.98 30.85
N ILE A 36 17.06 -7.82 31.43
CA ILE A 36 16.64 -8.84 32.41
C ILE A 36 17.51 -8.68 33.66
N SER A 37 16.94 -8.07 34.70
CA SER A 37 17.49 -8.12 36.06
C SER A 37 16.76 -9.19 36.90
N ASP A 38 17.56 -10.11 37.43
CA ASP A 38 17.32 -11.14 38.45
C ASP A 38 16.57 -12.46 38.05
N PRO A 39 17.31 -13.49 37.57
CA PRO A 39 16.77 -14.78 37.13
C PRO A 39 16.29 -15.73 38.25
N VAL A 40 16.70 -15.50 39.50
CA VAL A 40 16.57 -16.50 40.58
C VAL A 40 15.12 -16.67 41.04
N PHE A 41 14.31 -15.61 41.02
CA PHE A 41 12.92 -15.65 41.49
C PHE A 41 11.94 -16.32 40.50
N LYS A 42 12.23 -16.31 39.19
CA LYS A 42 11.36 -16.95 38.19
C LYS A 42 11.47 -18.48 38.21
N HIS A 43 12.60 -19.06 38.61
CA HIS A 43 12.80 -20.51 38.57
C HIS A 43 12.14 -21.28 39.73
N LEU A 44 12.04 -20.72 40.94
CA LEU A 44 11.39 -21.42 42.07
C LEU A 44 9.86 -21.54 41.93
N THR A 45 9.22 -20.60 41.25
CA THR A 45 7.77 -20.61 41.02
C THR A 45 7.34 -21.69 40.01
N VAL A 46 8.23 -22.07 39.08
CA VAL A 46 7.94 -23.07 38.03
C VAL A 46 8.08 -24.50 38.54
N LEU A 47 9.01 -24.78 39.46
CA LEU A 47 9.26 -26.13 39.98
C LEU A 47 8.29 -26.56 41.10
N THR A 48 7.72 -25.62 41.85
CA THR A 48 6.93 -25.93 43.06
C THR A 48 5.41 -25.78 42.89
N GLY A 49 4.94 -25.23 41.77
CA GLY A 49 3.50 -25.04 41.48
C GLY A 49 2.76 -24.07 42.41
N HIS A 50 3.44 -23.43 43.37
CA HIS A 50 2.82 -22.53 44.35
C HIS A 50 3.00 -21.05 43.98
N LYS A 51 1.91 -20.27 44.09
CA LYS A 51 1.85 -18.85 43.69
C LYS A 51 2.38 -17.84 44.73
N LYS A 52 2.78 -18.26 45.94
CA LYS A 52 3.31 -17.35 46.97
C LYS A 52 4.53 -17.94 47.66
N LEU A 53 5.68 -17.32 47.42
CA LEU A 53 6.92 -17.55 48.15
C LEU A 53 7.13 -16.35 49.09
N PHE A 54 7.36 -16.63 50.38
CA PHE A 54 7.73 -15.61 51.37
C PHE A 54 9.24 -15.72 51.61
N GLY A 55 9.99 -14.69 51.23
CA GLY A 55 11.43 -14.61 51.47
C GLY A 55 11.73 -13.45 52.43
N HIS A 56 12.53 -13.72 53.47
CA HIS A 56 13.12 -12.66 54.29
C HIS A 56 14.44 -12.23 53.65
N ARG A 57 14.58 -10.94 53.35
CA ARG A 57 15.84 -10.35 52.86
C ARG A 57 16.55 -9.67 54.03
N GLU A 58 17.84 -9.94 54.18
CA GLU A 58 18.77 -9.17 55.01
C GLU A 58 20.07 -9.00 54.22
N ASN A 59 20.57 -7.77 54.11
CA ASN A 59 21.82 -7.42 53.41
C ASN A 59 21.95 -7.92 51.96
N GLY A 60 20.86 -7.88 51.19
CA GLY A 60 20.91 -8.16 49.73
C GLY A 60 20.94 -9.63 49.33
N PHE A 61 20.96 -10.57 50.28
CA PHE A 61 20.89 -12.01 50.00
C PHE A 61 19.64 -12.65 50.64
N VAL A 62 18.99 -13.57 49.92
CA VAL A 62 17.84 -14.32 50.42
C VAL A 62 18.36 -15.53 51.19
N ARG A 63 18.18 -15.55 52.52
CA ARG A 63 18.75 -16.61 53.38
C ARG A 63 17.83 -17.80 53.65
N GLY A 64 16.62 -17.82 53.10
CA GLY A 64 15.76 -19.01 53.21
C GLY A 64 14.38 -18.83 52.58
N ILE A 65 13.89 -19.93 52.00
CA ILE A 65 12.52 -20.09 51.50
C ILE A 65 11.89 -21.24 52.27
N ARG A 66 10.76 -20.98 52.94
CA ARG A 66 9.95 -22.02 53.58
C ARG A 66 8.71 -22.30 52.74
N THR A 67 8.51 -23.55 52.37
CA THR A 67 7.21 -24.09 51.95
C THR A 67 6.79 -25.16 52.95
N SER A 68 5.50 -25.51 53.00
CA SER A 68 4.95 -26.49 53.93
C SER A 68 5.55 -27.88 53.71
N GLY A 69 6.69 -28.17 54.35
CA GLY A 69 7.36 -29.46 54.34
C GLY A 69 8.86 -29.42 54.03
N TRP A 70 9.40 -28.32 53.48
CA TRP A 70 10.78 -28.27 52.98
C TRP A 70 11.50 -26.97 53.42
N SER A 71 12.80 -27.10 53.71
CA SER A 71 13.69 -25.95 53.95
C SER A 71 14.90 -26.02 53.03
N VAL A 72 15.11 -24.97 52.23
CA VAL A 72 16.26 -24.83 51.33
C VAL A 72 17.27 -23.89 51.99
N TRP A 73 18.52 -24.34 52.10
CA TRP A 73 19.65 -23.54 52.58
C TRP A 73 20.69 -23.42 51.46
N ASN A 74 21.09 -22.18 51.14
CA ASN A 74 22.21 -21.92 50.23
C ASN A 74 23.49 -21.82 51.03
N ALA A 75 24.49 -22.65 50.71
CA ALA A 75 25.84 -22.54 51.27
C ALA A 75 26.78 -21.82 50.28
N GLU A 76 26.71 -22.09 48.96
CA GLU A 76 27.56 -21.47 47.93
C GLU A 76 26.89 -21.45 46.53
N PRO A 77 27.39 -20.69 45.52
CA PRO A 77 26.69 -20.39 44.27
C PRO A 77 26.35 -21.58 43.36
N ASN A 78 26.93 -22.77 43.59
CA ASN A 78 26.75 -23.94 42.73
C ASN A 78 26.18 -25.17 43.43
N ASP A 79 25.93 -25.13 44.74
CA ASP A 79 25.45 -26.29 45.49
C ASP A 79 24.11 -26.01 46.16
N LEU A 80 23.08 -26.76 45.75
CA LEU A 80 21.72 -26.64 46.27
C LEU A 80 21.35 -27.92 47.03
N TRP A 81 21.29 -27.83 48.36
CA TRP A 81 20.96 -28.95 49.22
C TRP A 81 19.48 -28.89 49.65
N LEU A 82 18.73 -29.97 49.37
CA LEU A 82 17.34 -30.13 49.81
C LEU A 82 17.28 -31.09 51.01
N HIS A 83 16.68 -30.64 52.11
CA HIS A 83 16.40 -31.46 53.27
C HIS A 83 14.94 -31.91 53.29
N ASP A 84 14.70 -33.23 53.24
CA ASP A 84 13.50 -33.88 53.74
C ASP A 84 13.82 -34.64 55.04
N LYS A 85 12.82 -34.89 55.88
CA LYS A 85 12.88 -35.62 57.16
C LYS A 85 13.40 -37.07 57.03
N ARG A 86 13.81 -37.54 55.86
CA ARG A 86 14.22 -38.92 55.57
C ARG A 86 15.65 -39.09 55.02
N GLY A 87 16.46 -38.03 54.96
CA GLY A 87 17.88 -38.09 54.55
C GLY A 87 18.20 -37.28 53.29
N MET A 88 19.49 -36.97 53.08
CA MET A 88 19.98 -36.19 51.93
C MET A 88 19.75 -36.93 50.61
N VAL A 89 19.18 -36.24 49.62
CA VAL A 89 19.14 -36.70 48.23
C VAL A 89 20.12 -35.84 47.45
N ASP A 90 21.15 -36.49 46.92
CA ASP A 90 22.16 -35.86 46.06
C ASP A 90 21.56 -35.67 44.66
N LEU A 91 21.34 -34.43 44.25
CA LEU A 91 20.85 -34.11 42.90
C LEU A 91 22.05 -33.79 42.02
N THR A 92 22.58 -34.80 41.34
CA THR A 92 23.56 -34.60 40.26
C THR A 92 22.99 -33.61 39.25
N ILE A 93 23.66 -32.46 39.13
CA ILE A 93 23.28 -31.34 38.29
C ILE A 93 23.31 -31.80 36.83
N GLY A 94 22.13 -31.79 36.19
CA GLY A 94 21.94 -31.98 34.75
C GLY A 94 22.60 -30.85 33.93
N PRO A 95 22.32 -30.76 32.61
CA PRO A 95 23.12 -29.99 31.65
C PRO A 95 23.43 -28.56 32.13
N SER A 96 24.62 -28.06 31.76
CA SER A 96 25.10 -26.72 32.12
C SER A 96 24.00 -25.66 31.97
N MET A 97 24.07 -24.58 32.77
CA MET A 97 23.09 -23.49 32.71
C MET A 97 22.87 -22.96 31.27
N GLU A 98 23.89 -23.07 30.42
CA GLU A 98 23.85 -22.78 28.98
C GLU A 98 23.04 -23.81 28.17
N GLY A 99 23.19 -25.11 28.45
CA GLY A 99 22.35 -26.16 27.89
C GLY A 99 20.88 -26.00 28.25
N TYR A 100 20.58 -25.63 29.51
CA TYR A 100 19.19 -25.37 29.92
C TYR A 100 18.61 -24.11 29.24
N LYS A 101 19.38 -23.02 29.15
CA LYS A 101 18.98 -21.81 28.38
C LYS A 101 18.71 -22.13 26.91
N SER A 102 19.54 -22.98 26.29
CA SER A 102 19.35 -23.42 24.91
C SER A 102 18.04 -24.20 24.73
N ILE A 103 17.73 -25.13 25.63
CA ILE A 103 16.48 -25.92 25.61
C ILE A 103 15.26 -25.02 25.79
N VAL A 104 15.31 -24.06 26.73
CA VAL A 104 14.21 -23.11 26.96
C VAL A 104 14.01 -22.18 25.76
N ARG A 105 15.09 -21.70 25.12
CA ARG A 105 15.01 -20.91 23.88
C ARG A 105 14.36 -21.69 22.75
N GLN A 106 14.80 -22.93 22.53
CA GLN A 106 14.23 -23.80 21.49
C GLN A 106 12.75 -24.10 21.74
N ALA A 107 12.37 -24.40 22.99
CA ALA A 107 10.97 -24.64 23.36
C ALA A 107 10.10 -23.39 23.22
N ASN A 108 10.61 -22.20 23.54
CA ASN A 108 9.87 -20.94 23.37
C ASN A 108 9.75 -20.55 21.90
N SER A 109 10.80 -20.75 21.08
CA SER A 109 10.75 -20.55 19.63
C SER A 109 9.70 -21.46 18.99
N GLN A 110 9.70 -22.75 19.34
CA GLN A 110 8.72 -23.71 18.82
C GLN A 110 7.28 -23.32 19.20
N ARG A 111 7.05 -22.95 20.46
CA ARG A 111 5.71 -22.51 20.91
C ARG A 111 5.26 -21.22 20.21
N ALA A 112 6.18 -20.32 19.91
CA ALA A 112 5.87 -19.10 19.16
C ALA A 112 5.48 -19.43 17.71
N GLU A 113 6.24 -20.31 17.05
CA GLU A 113 5.92 -20.81 15.71
C GLU A 113 4.56 -21.52 15.68
N ASP A 114 4.28 -22.38 16.66
CA ASP A 114 3.00 -23.11 16.74
C ASP A 114 1.82 -22.15 16.94
N ARG A 115 1.98 -21.09 17.75
CA ARG A 115 0.99 -20.04 17.90
C ARG A 115 0.77 -19.25 16.61
N LEU A 116 1.84 -18.94 15.89
CA LEU A 116 1.77 -18.24 14.61
C LEU A 116 1.04 -19.09 13.55
N LYS A 117 1.37 -20.38 13.46
CA LYS A 117 0.68 -21.35 12.59
C LYS A 117 -0.80 -21.48 12.95
N ALA A 118 -1.13 -21.61 14.23
CA ALA A 118 -2.52 -21.68 14.69
C ALA A 118 -3.30 -20.41 14.38
N ALA A 119 -2.70 -19.24 14.58
CA ALA A 119 -3.29 -17.96 14.21
C ALA A 119 -3.52 -17.85 12.70
N GLN A 120 -2.55 -18.29 11.88
CA GLN A 120 -2.66 -18.31 10.43
C GLN A 120 -3.78 -19.24 9.94
N MET A 121 -3.85 -20.47 10.46
CA MET A 121 -4.94 -21.40 10.15
C MET A 121 -6.31 -20.82 10.54
N GLY A 122 -6.39 -20.18 11.71
CA GLY A 122 -7.61 -19.50 12.16
C GLY A 122 -8.00 -18.29 11.28
N ARG A 123 -7.04 -17.62 10.62
CA ARG A 123 -7.32 -16.58 9.61
C ARG A 123 -7.85 -17.21 8.34
N GLU A 124 -7.17 -18.22 7.81
CA GLU A 124 -7.56 -18.94 6.59
C GLU A 124 -8.98 -19.51 6.68
N ALA A 125 -9.32 -20.16 7.80
CA ALA A 125 -10.66 -20.69 8.03
C ALA A 125 -11.74 -19.59 7.99
N ARG A 126 -11.46 -18.38 8.52
CA ARG A 126 -12.40 -17.25 8.50
C ARG A 126 -12.59 -16.68 7.09
N ILE A 127 -11.55 -16.71 6.27
CA ILE A 127 -11.61 -16.25 4.87
C ILE A 127 -12.38 -17.24 4.01
N ILE A 128 -12.15 -18.54 4.20
CA ILE A 128 -12.93 -19.59 3.55
C ILE A 128 -14.41 -19.42 3.91
N ALA A 129 -14.72 -19.27 5.20
CA ALA A 129 -16.09 -19.03 5.65
C ALA A 129 -16.70 -17.75 5.05
N ALA A 130 -15.95 -16.64 4.98
CA ALA A 130 -16.41 -15.39 4.37
C ALA A 130 -16.68 -15.54 2.87
N LYS A 131 -15.84 -16.31 2.16
CA LYS A 131 -16.00 -16.60 0.74
C LYS A 131 -17.23 -17.47 0.48
N GLU A 132 -17.38 -18.56 1.24
CA GLU A 132 -18.55 -19.43 1.19
C GLU A 132 -19.83 -18.66 1.53
N PHE A 133 -19.75 -17.75 2.51
CA PHE A 133 -20.84 -16.85 2.87
C PHE A 133 -21.27 -15.99 1.68
N LEU A 134 -20.32 -15.33 1.00
CA LEU A 134 -20.62 -14.51 -0.20
C LEU A 134 -21.11 -15.33 -1.39
N GLN A 135 -20.64 -16.57 -1.57
CA GLN A 135 -21.04 -17.45 -2.67
C GLN A 135 -22.42 -18.13 -2.44
N SER A 136 -22.83 -18.32 -1.19
CA SER A 136 -24.06 -19.04 -0.82
C SER A 136 -25.32 -18.16 -0.73
N GLU A 137 -25.26 -16.90 -1.19
CA GLU A 137 -26.32 -15.88 -1.06
C GLU A 137 -27.73 -16.34 -1.51
N ARG A 138 -27.84 -17.32 -2.43
CA ARG A 138 -29.14 -17.88 -2.82
C ARG A 138 -29.89 -18.58 -1.67
N LYS A 139 -29.21 -19.00 -0.60
CA LYS A 139 -29.78 -19.79 0.51
C LYS A 139 -30.14 -18.96 1.75
N HIS A 140 -29.57 -17.76 1.92
CA HIS A 140 -29.79 -16.94 3.11
C HIS A 140 -30.05 -15.47 2.74
N LYS A 141 -31.04 -14.84 3.39
CA LYS A 141 -31.29 -13.39 3.23
C LYS A 141 -30.17 -12.61 3.91
N MET A 142 -29.09 -12.34 3.18
CA MET A 142 -27.94 -11.59 3.68
C MET A 142 -28.19 -10.08 3.58
N THR A 143 -27.76 -9.35 4.61
CA THR A 143 -27.76 -7.88 4.59
C THR A 143 -26.53 -7.34 3.85
N TYR A 144 -26.64 -6.13 3.29
CA TYR A 144 -25.49 -5.50 2.61
C TYR A 144 -24.31 -5.27 3.57
N LYS A 145 -24.56 -4.97 4.86
CA LYS A 145 -23.51 -4.76 5.87
C LYS A 145 -22.69 -6.03 6.14
N GLU A 146 -23.33 -7.19 6.14
CA GLU A 146 -22.64 -8.47 6.31
C GLU A 146 -21.77 -8.78 5.09
N ARG A 147 -22.27 -8.48 3.88
CA ARG A 147 -21.48 -8.63 2.64
C ARG A 147 -20.30 -7.67 2.60
N GLU A 148 -20.49 -6.40 2.97
CA GLU A 148 -19.42 -5.41 3.11
C GLU A 148 -18.34 -5.90 4.09
N SER A 149 -18.74 -6.40 5.26
CA SER A 149 -17.81 -6.90 6.28
C SER A 149 -17.02 -8.12 5.78
N ALA A 150 -17.67 -9.04 5.08
CA ALA A 150 -17.01 -10.21 4.49
C ALA A 150 -16.02 -9.81 3.38
N MET A 151 -16.41 -8.90 2.47
CA MET A 151 -15.53 -8.39 1.42
C MET A 151 -14.34 -7.61 1.99
N ALA A 152 -14.57 -6.77 3.00
CA ALA A 152 -13.51 -6.04 3.70
C ALA A 152 -12.49 -6.98 4.35
N LEU A 153 -12.96 -8.09 4.96
CA LEU A 153 -12.10 -9.10 5.54
C LEU A 153 -11.25 -9.81 4.46
N ILE A 154 -11.85 -10.19 3.34
CA ILE A 154 -11.14 -10.80 2.21
C ILE A 154 -10.12 -9.83 1.62
N LEU A 155 -10.52 -8.57 1.38
CA LEU A 155 -9.63 -7.54 0.87
C LEU A 155 -8.43 -7.34 1.80
N HIS A 156 -8.67 -7.22 3.10
CA HIS A 156 -7.59 -7.11 4.08
C HIS A 156 -6.64 -8.31 4.03
N TYR A 157 -7.18 -9.52 3.90
CA TYR A 157 -6.40 -10.74 3.83
C TYR A 157 -5.54 -10.83 2.55
N VAL A 158 -6.11 -10.52 1.39
CA VAL A 158 -5.39 -10.45 0.12
C VAL A 158 -4.24 -9.46 0.21
N MET A 159 -4.52 -8.25 0.72
CA MET A 159 -3.53 -7.18 0.80
C MET A 159 -2.43 -7.44 1.83
N SER A 160 -2.74 -8.10 2.94
CA SER A 160 -1.78 -8.29 4.05
C SER A 160 -0.95 -9.57 3.95
N LEU A 161 -1.49 -10.62 3.35
CA LEU A 161 -0.89 -11.95 3.34
C LEU A 161 -0.51 -12.45 1.94
N LYS A 162 -0.73 -11.64 0.89
CA LYS A 162 -0.34 -11.94 -0.50
C LYS A 162 -0.87 -13.28 -1.01
N LYS A 163 -2.06 -13.69 -0.54
CA LYS A 163 -2.69 -14.97 -0.87
C LYS A 163 -3.80 -14.78 -1.90
N GLU A 164 -3.36 -14.59 -3.14
CA GLU A 164 -4.22 -14.29 -4.31
C GLU A 164 -5.15 -15.43 -4.70
N GLU A 165 -4.83 -16.67 -4.31
CA GLU A 165 -5.60 -17.89 -4.61
C GLU A 165 -7.06 -17.80 -4.14
N CYS A 166 -7.36 -16.94 -3.17
CA CYS A 166 -8.74 -16.74 -2.71
C CYS A 166 -9.61 -16.00 -3.74
N LEU A 167 -9.00 -15.23 -4.66
CA LEU A 167 -9.65 -14.48 -5.74
C LEU A 167 -9.74 -15.32 -7.02
N ASP A 168 -10.35 -16.50 -6.95
CA ASP A 168 -10.59 -17.36 -8.13
C ASP A 168 -11.70 -16.81 -9.06
N LEU A 169 -11.82 -17.38 -10.25
CA LEU A 169 -12.74 -16.90 -11.29
C LEU A 169 -14.20 -16.86 -10.80
N PRO A 170 -14.73 -17.92 -10.14
CA PRO A 170 -16.08 -17.88 -9.61
C PRO A 170 -16.30 -16.78 -8.56
N PHE A 171 -15.28 -16.47 -7.75
CA PHE A 171 -15.36 -15.37 -6.81
C PHE A 171 -15.43 -14.02 -7.54
N VAL A 172 -14.60 -13.78 -8.56
CA VAL A 172 -14.63 -12.55 -9.37
C VAL A 172 -15.97 -12.36 -10.06
N GLU A 173 -16.55 -13.42 -10.63
CA GLU A 173 -17.90 -13.39 -11.21
C GLU A 173 -18.95 -13.00 -10.17
N LYS A 174 -18.85 -13.56 -8.97
CA LYS A 174 -19.76 -13.20 -7.88
C LYS A 174 -19.59 -11.74 -7.44
N MET A 175 -18.36 -11.23 -7.40
CA MET A 175 -18.12 -9.82 -7.10
C MET A 175 -18.70 -8.89 -8.17
N ASP A 176 -18.64 -9.28 -9.44
CA ASP A 176 -19.28 -8.50 -10.52
C ASP A 176 -20.81 -8.47 -10.36
N GLU A 177 -21.44 -9.60 -10.02
CA GLU A 177 -22.86 -9.60 -9.69
C GLU A 177 -23.19 -8.66 -8.51
N MET A 178 -22.34 -8.66 -7.47
CA MET A 178 -22.51 -7.81 -6.29
C MET A 178 -22.30 -6.33 -6.62
N PHE A 179 -21.34 -6.01 -7.48
CA PHE A 179 -21.11 -4.65 -7.97
C PHE A 179 -22.35 -4.11 -8.67
N ILE A 180 -22.89 -4.87 -9.63
CA ILE A 180 -24.07 -4.49 -10.43
C ILE A 180 -25.33 -4.38 -9.56
N LYS A 181 -25.50 -5.26 -8.56
CA LYS A 181 -26.70 -5.31 -7.71
C LYS A 181 -26.54 -4.59 -6.37
N SER A 182 -25.44 -3.86 -6.19
CA SER A 182 -25.08 -3.24 -4.92
C SER A 182 -26.17 -2.26 -4.48
N LYS A 183 -26.43 -2.24 -3.17
CA LYS A 183 -27.39 -1.29 -2.54
C LYS A 183 -26.70 -0.18 -1.77
N SER A 184 -25.37 -0.23 -1.70
CA SER A 184 -24.51 0.69 -0.96
C SER A 184 -23.29 1.04 -1.80
N GLY A 185 -22.87 2.29 -1.76
CA GLY A 185 -21.62 2.72 -2.42
C GLY A 185 -20.40 1.99 -1.86
N VAL A 186 -20.40 1.63 -0.58
CA VAL A 186 -19.31 0.88 0.05
C VAL A 186 -19.23 -0.54 -0.50
N GLU A 187 -20.37 -1.22 -0.58
CA GLU A 187 -20.48 -2.56 -1.19
C GLU A 187 -19.95 -2.54 -2.63
N MET A 188 -20.38 -1.54 -3.41
CA MET A 188 -19.95 -1.32 -4.79
C MET A 188 -18.43 -1.15 -4.90
N LEU A 189 -17.83 -0.29 -4.08
CA LEU A 189 -16.40 -0.02 -4.08
C LEU A 189 -15.57 -1.24 -3.65
N LEU A 190 -16.02 -1.97 -2.62
CA LEU A 190 -15.34 -3.18 -2.16
C LEU A 190 -15.36 -4.29 -3.22
N SER A 191 -16.52 -4.53 -3.85
CA SER A 191 -16.62 -5.51 -4.92
C SER A 191 -15.73 -5.14 -6.10
N LEU A 192 -15.73 -3.87 -6.52
CA LEU A 192 -14.92 -3.41 -7.65
C LEU A 192 -13.43 -3.51 -7.35
N THR A 193 -13.02 -3.14 -6.14
CA THR A 193 -11.63 -3.22 -5.69
C THR A 193 -11.10 -4.65 -5.72
N LEU A 194 -11.89 -5.61 -5.21
CA LEU A 194 -11.54 -7.02 -5.25
C LEU A 194 -11.41 -7.55 -6.68
N ILE A 195 -12.28 -7.10 -7.59
CA ILE A 195 -12.17 -7.45 -9.01
C ILE A 195 -10.89 -6.87 -9.60
N ILE A 196 -10.61 -5.58 -9.40
CA ILE A 196 -9.42 -4.93 -9.98
C ILE A 196 -8.13 -5.55 -9.47
N ILE A 197 -8.01 -5.82 -8.17
CA ILE A 197 -6.85 -6.54 -7.62
C ILE A 197 -6.71 -7.91 -8.26
N SER A 198 -7.83 -8.64 -8.42
CA SER A 198 -7.79 -9.93 -9.11
C SER A 198 -7.36 -9.80 -10.57
N LEU A 199 -7.76 -8.75 -11.29
CA LEU A 199 -7.34 -8.52 -12.67
C LEU A 199 -5.85 -8.18 -12.73
N LEU A 200 -5.37 -7.21 -11.93
CA LEU A 200 -3.97 -6.81 -11.86
C LEU A 200 -3.02 -7.97 -11.53
N ASN A 201 -3.46 -8.92 -10.70
CA ASN A 201 -2.66 -10.12 -10.37
C ASN A 201 -2.70 -11.22 -11.45
N ARG A 202 -3.64 -11.15 -12.39
CA ARG A 202 -3.82 -12.16 -13.44
C ARG A 202 -3.28 -11.75 -14.79
N VAL A 203 -3.11 -10.45 -15.04
CA VAL A 203 -2.55 -9.94 -16.31
C VAL A 203 -1.21 -10.60 -16.65
N GLU A 204 -0.38 -10.86 -15.64
CA GLU A 204 0.88 -11.60 -15.80
C GLU A 204 0.68 -13.08 -16.20
N LYS A 205 -0.25 -13.77 -15.53
CA LYS A 205 -0.45 -15.22 -15.68
C LYS A 205 -1.19 -15.59 -16.97
N TYR A 206 -1.91 -14.64 -17.54
CA TYR A 206 -2.91 -14.87 -18.56
C TYR A 206 -3.02 -13.71 -19.55
N SER A 207 -1.90 -13.23 -20.09
CA SER A 207 -1.87 -12.13 -21.07
C SER A 207 -2.71 -12.38 -22.33
N GLU A 208 -3.05 -13.64 -22.63
CA GLU A 208 -3.93 -14.04 -23.74
C GLU A 208 -5.39 -14.32 -23.31
N ASP A 209 -5.71 -14.19 -22.02
CA ASP A 209 -7.04 -14.52 -21.52
C ASP A 209 -8.05 -13.42 -21.83
N HIS A 210 -8.75 -13.64 -22.95
CA HIS A 210 -9.90 -12.86 -23.38
C HIS A 210 -10.95 -12.65 -22.27
N PHE A 211 -11.00 -13.51 -21.24
CA PHE A 211 -11.87 -13.30 -20.10
C PHE A 211 -11.46 -12.06 -19.29
N VAL A 212 -10.18 -11.91 -18.94
CA VAL A 212 -9.67 -10.80 -18.11
C VAL A 212 -9.99 -9.46 -18.77
N PHE A 213 -9.63 -9.34 -20.05
CA PHE A 213 -9.84 -8.11 -20.81
C PHE A 213 -11.32 -7.89 -21.17
N GLY A 214 -12.04 -8.94 -21.55
CA GLY A 214 -13.49 -8.87 -21.78
C GLY A 214 -14.25 -8.38 -20.53
N LYS A 215 -13.85 -8.85 -19.35
CA LYS A 215 -14.41 -8.42 -18.06
C LYS A 215 -14.06 -6.96 -17.74
N ALA A 216 -12.80 -6.56 -17.93
CA ALA A 216 -12.37 -5.19 -17.73
C ALA A 216 -13.12 -4.20 -18.66
N LYS A 217 -13.35 -4.57 -19.93
CA LYS A 217 -14.16 -3.78 -20.89
C LYS A 217 -15.61 -3.65 -20.43
N HIS A 218 -16.24 -4.75 -20.01
CA HIS A 218 -17.62 -4.73 -19.51
C HIS A 218 -17.76 -3.84 -18.27
N LEU A 219 -16.87 -4.02 -17.28
CA LEU A 219 -16.86 -3.24 -16.04
C LEU A 219 -16.66 -1.75 -16.31
N SER A 220 -15.75 -1.39 -17.20
CA SER A 220 -15.48 0.00 -17.56
C SER A 220 -16.72 0.73 -18.05
N LYS A 221 -17.50 0.10 -18.94
CA LYS A 221 -18.77 0.66 -19.43
C LYS A 221 -19.79 0.80 -18.30
N HIS A 222 -19.86 -0.19 -17.40
CA HIS A 222 -20.80 -0.15 -16.29
C HIS A 222 -20.43 0.93 -15.26
N ILE A 223 -19.14 1.13 -14.96
CA ILE A 223 -18.68 2.18 -14.05
C ILE A 223 -19.11 3.55 -14.56
N LEU A 224 -18.84 3.86 -15.84
CA LEU A 224 -19.23 5.14 -16.44
C LEU A 224 -20.74 5.36 -16.36
N LYS A 225 -21.53 4.34 -16.67
CA LYS A 225 -22.98 4.38 -16.54
C LYS A 225 -23.42 4.70 -15.11
N VAL A 226 -22.86 4.00 -14.12
CA VAL A 226 -23.17 4.23 -12.70
C VAL A 226 -22.81 5.65 -12.28
N VAL A 227 -21.61 6.13 -12.64
CA VAL A 227 -21.16 7.48 -12.27
C VAL A 227 -22.04 8.56 -12.91
N ALA A 228 -22.47 8.37 -14.16
CA ALA A 228 -23.34 9.32 -14.87
C ALA A 228 -24.80 9.29 -14.37
N GLU A 229 -25.40 8.11 -14.22
CA GLU A 229 -26.85 7.95 -14.02
C GLU A 229 -27.26 7.86 -12.54
N TYR A 230 -26.40 7.34 -11.65
CA TYR A 230 -26.81 7.05 -10.28
C TYR A 230 -26.56 8.26 -9.37
N SER A 231 -27.51 8.49 -8.44
CA SER A 231 -27.38 9.48 -7.37
C SER A 231 -26.51 8.91 -6.25
N LEU A 232 -25.19 8.97 -6.46
CA LEU A 232 -24.15 8.57 -5.49
C LEU A 232 -23.45 9.79 -4.91
N GLU A 233 -22.89 9.62 -3.71
CA GLU A 233 -22.03 10.61 -3.07
C GLU A 233 -20.77 10.90 -3.92
N SER A 234 -20.24 12.12 -3.86
CA SER A 234 -19.16 12.59 -4.75
C SER A 234 -17.86 11.82 -4.57
N ASP A 235 -17.58 11.38 -3.35
CA ASP A 235 -16.45 10.54 -2.96
C ASP A 235 -16.55 9.12 -3.54
N VAL A 236 -17.75 8.54 -3.56
CA VAL A 236 -18.01 7.25 -4.21
C VAL A 236 -17.81 7.38 -5.72
N LYS A 237 -18.37 8.42 -6.36
CA LYS A 237 -18.17 8.68 -7.80
C LYS A 237 -16.69 8.89 -8.14
N SER A 238 -15.99 9.67 -7.33
CA SER A 238 -14.55 9.94 -7.48
C SER A 238 -13.71 8.66 -7.37
N SER A 239 -14.05 7.81 -6.39
CA SER A 239 -13.40 6.50 -6.22
C SER A 239 -13.68 5.58 -7.41
N LEU A 240 -14.92 5.55 -7.91
CA LEU A 240 -15.28 4.78 -9.11
C LEU A 240 -14.51 5.25 -10.34
N ILE A 241 -14.34 6.57 -10.54
CA ILE A 241 -13.54 7.13 -11.64
C ILE A 241 -12.07 6.71 -11.51
N THR A 242 -11.52 6.67 -10.31
CA THR A 242 -10.14 6.20 -10.08
C THR A 242 -9.99 4.71 -10.42
N ASN A 243 -10.97 3.89 -10.04
CA ASN A 243 -11.01 2.48 -10.40
C ASN A 243 -11.13 2.29 -11.93
N TYR A 244 -11.96 3.13 -12.58
CA TYR A 244 -12.04 3.18 -14.04
C TYR A 244 -10.71 3.56 -14.68
N ALA A 245 -9.99 4.54 -14.12
CA ALA A 245 -8.66 4.94 -14.62
C ALA A 245 -7.68 3.77 -14.65
N ILE A 246 -7.60 2.98 -13.56
CA ILE A 246 -6.72 1.81 -13.47
C ILE A 246 -7.10 0.76 -14.53
N LEU A 247 -8.40 0.51 -14.72
CA LEU A 247 -8.89 -0.43 -15.73
C LEU A 247 -8.59 0.06 -17.15
N GLN A 248 -8.80 1.34 -17.45
CA GLN A 248 -8.51 1.90 -18.76
C GLN A 248 -7.03 1.91 -19.05
N PHE A 249 -6.19 2.26 -18.08
CA PHE A 249 -4.74 2.17 -18.23
C PHE A 249 -4.30 0.76 -18.63
N LEU A 250 -4.83 -0.26 -17.97
CA LEU A 250 -4.59 -1.66 -18.33
C LEU A 250 -5.05 -1.96 -19.77
N LEU A 251 -6.28 -1.56 -20.12
CA LEU A 251 -6.87 -1.86 -21.42
C LEU A 251 -6.17 -1.14 -22.58
N VAL A 252 -5.78 0.12 -22.39
CA VAL A 252 -5.14 0.95 -23.41
C VAL A 252 -3.70 0.51 -23.62
N THR A 253 -2.95 0.21 -22.55
CA THR A 253 -1.56 -0.27 -22.64
C THR A 253 -1.45 -1.59 -23.42
N GLU A 254 -2.48 -2.42 -23.37
CA GLU A 254 -2.54 -3.70 -24.09
C GLU A 254 -3.21 -3.57 -25.48
N GLY A 255 -3.52 -2.34 -25.93
CA GLY A 255 -4.10 -2.08 -27.25
C GLY A 255 -5.55 -2.52 -27.41
N ASP A 256 -6.23 -2.75 -26.30
CA ASP A 256 -7.53 -3.42 -26.25
C ASP A 256 -8.73 -2.44 -26.33
N VAL A 257 -8.47 -1.16 -26.05
CA VAL A 257 -9.46 -0.07 -26.09
C VAL A 257 -8.83 1.18 -26.67
N ASP A 258 -9.64 1.96 -27.37
CA ASP A 258 -9.32 3.29 -27.85
C ASP A 258 -9.17 4.29 -26.69
N GLY A 259 -7.93 4.77 -26.51
CA GLY A 259 -7.59 5.76 -25.49
C GLY A 259 -8.26 7.11 -25.70
N ASP A 260 -8.42 7.54 -26.97
CA ASP A 260 -9.02 8.83 -27.32
C ASP A 260 -10.48 8.85 -26.92
N ALA A 261 -11.22 7.80 -27.27
CA ALA A 261 -12.61 7.63 -26.86
C ALA A 261 -12.76 7.68 -25.33
N SER A 262 -11.82 7.09 -24.60
CA SER A 262 -11.83 7.08 -23.14
C SER A 262 -11.57 8.48 -22.55
N VAL A 263 -10.62 9.24 -23.13
CA VAL A 263 -10.36 10.63 -22.71
C VAL A 263 -11.55 11.53 -23.01
N ARG A 264 -12.18 11.44 -24.19
CA ARG A 264 -13.37 12.21 -24.54
C ARG A 264 -14.51 11.99 -23.55
N VAL A 265 -14.78 10.72 -23.21
CA VAL A 265 -15.81 10.38 -22.21
C VAL A 265 -15.50 10.99 -20.83
N LEU A 266 -14.24 11.00 -20.41
CA LEU A 266 -13.84 11.60 -19.13
C LEU A 266 -13.98 13.13 -19.13
N LEU A 267 -13.69 13.80 -20.25
CA LEU A 267 -13.90 15.24 -20.43
C LEU A 267 -15.39 15.59 -20.39
N ASP A 268 -16.24 14.80 -21.07
CA ASP A 268 -17.69 14.95 -21.03
C ASP A 268 -18.25 14.74 -19.61
N LEU A 269 -17.71 13.75 -18.90
CA LEU A 269 -18.12 13.48 -17.51
C LEU A 269 -17.73 14.62 -16.57
N MET A 270 -16.52 15.16 -16.74
CA MET A 270 -16.02 16.30 -15.98
C MET A 270 -16.90 17.54 -16.16
N SER A 271 -17.28 17.84 -17.41
CA SER A 271 -18.13 19.00 -17.73
C SER A 271 -19.57 18.80 -17.22
N THR A 272 -20.13 17.60 -17.38
CA THR A 272 -21.52 17.29 -17.01
C THR A 272 -21.76 17.34 -15.50
N LEU A 273 -20.83 16.81 -14.70
CA LEU A 273 -21.03 16.67 -13.26
C LEU A 273 -20.67 17.94 -12.47
N ASN A 274 -19.89 18.84 -13.06
CA ASN A 274 -19.51 20.15 -12.48
C ASN A 274 -19.17 20.10 -10.97
N ASN A 275 -18.44 19.07 -10.57
CA ASN A 275 -18.01 18.85 -9.19
C ASN A 275 -16.48 18.85 -9.14
N PRO A 276 -15.84 19.70 -8.32
CA PRO A 276 -14.38 19.81 -8.32
C PRO A 276 -13.62 18.55 -7.91
N GLU A 277 -14.21 17.73 -7.03
CA GLU A 277 -13.62 16.46 -6.60
C GLU A 277 -13.65 15.47 -7.77
N ILE A 278 -14.81 15.31 -8.41
CA ILE A 278 -15.00 14.45 -9.58
C ILE A 278 -14.10 14.91 -10.73
N ALA A 279 -14.06 16.22 -11.02
CA ALA A 279 -13.22 16.80 -12.05
C ALA A 279 -11.73 16.47 -11.84
N SER A 280 -11.24 16.58 -10.59
CA SER A 280 -9.86 16.22 -10.28
C SER A 280 -9.57 14.73 -10.49
N HIS A 281 -10.53 13.84 -10.26
CA HIS A 281 -10.35 12.41 -10.53
C HIS A 281 -10.49 12.08 -12.02
N CYS A 282 -11.34 12.79 -12.78
CA CYS A 282 -11.36 12.69 -14.23
C CYS A 282 -10.02 13.11 -14.83
N LEU A 283 -9.41 14.20 -14.36
CA LEU A 283 -8.09 14.66 -14.84
C LEU A 283 -6.98 13.65 -14.53
N LEU A 284 -7.03 13.02 -13.35
CA LEU A 284 -6.12 11.93 -12.99
C LEU A 284 -6.30 10.75 -13.95
N ALA A 285 -7.56 10.39 -14.23
CA ALA A 285 -7.88 9.32 -15.17
C ALA A 285 -7.39 9.63 -16.59
N ILE A 286 -7.59 10.85 -17.06
CA ILE A 286 -7.11 11.33 -18.37
C ILE A 286 -5.58 11.21 -18.45
N GLY A 287 -4.86 11.73 -17.46
CA GLY A 287 -3.39 11.64 -17.44
C GLY A 287 -2.89 10.20 -17.43
N LEU A 288 -3.57 9.30 -16.71
CA LEU A 288 -3.21 7.89 -16.68
C LEU A 288 -3.51 7.21 -18.03
N VAL A 289 -4.66 7.49 -18.65
CA VAL A 289 -5.00 6.94 -19.98
C VAL A 289 -4.00 7.38 -21.04
N ILE A 290 -3.69 8.68 -21.12
CA ILE A 290 -2.70 9.23 -22.06
C ILE A 290 -1.35 8.54 -21.91
N SER A 291 -0.93 8.23 -20.68
CA SER A 291 0.35 7.56 -20.44
C SER A 291 0.41 6.11 -20.98
N GLY A 292 -0.73 5.51 -21.32
CA GLY A 292 -0.81 4.18 -21.93
C GLY A 292 -1.05 4.19 -23.44
N VAL A 293 -1.35 5.35 -24.06
CA VAL A 293 -1.62 5.46 -25.50
C VAL A 293 -0.32 5.31 -26.29
N SER A 294 -0.35 4.53 -27.38
CA SER A 294 0.82 4.28 -28.22
C SER A 294 1.22 5.49 -29.09
N GLU A 295 0.24 6.23 -29.61
CA GLU A 295 0.41 7.40 -30.48
C GLU A 295 -0.33 8.60 -29.84
N PRO A 296 0.23 9.23 -28.79
CA PRO A 296 -0.52 10.18 -27.96
C PRO A 296 -0.54 11.61 -28.51
N ASN A 297 0.19 11.91 -29.58
CA ASN A 297 0.47 13.29 -30.03
C ASN A 297 -0.80 14.06 -30.40
N ASP A 298 -1.63 13.54 -31.31
CA ASP A 298 -2.87 14.19 -31.75
C ASP A 298 -3.80 14.46 -30.55
N LEU A 299 -3.96 13.46 -29.67
CA LEU A 299 -4.75 13.58 -28.46
C LEU A 299 -4.20 14.66 -27.52
N ILE A 300 -2.88 14.70 -27.31
CA ILE A 300 -2.22 15.71 -26.48
C ILE A 300 -2.49 17.11 -27.03
N GLU A 301 -2.31 17.30 -28.33
CA GLU A 301 -2.51 18.59 -29.00
C GLU A 301 -3.95 19.09 -28.90
N GLU A 302 -4.92 18.18 -29.01
CA GLU A 302 -6.34 18.50 -28.85
C GLU A 302 -6.69 18.98 -27.44
N ILE A 303 -6.20 18.29 -26.40
CA ILE A 303 -6.62 18.57 -25.01
C ILE A 303 -5.80 19.65 -24.32
N MET A 304 -4.58 19.93 -24.79
CA MET A 304 -3.64 20.85 -24.13
C MET A 304 -4.24 22.25 -23.85
N PRO A 305 -4.99 22.90 -24.76
CA PRO A 305 -5.60 24.20 -24.48
C PRO A 305 -6.53 24.16 -23.26
N GLN A 306 -7.34 23.10 -23.14
CA GLN A 306 -8.26 22.93 -22.01
C GLN A 306 -7.49 22.68 -20.70
N LEU A 307 -6.42 21.90 -20.74
CA LEU A 307 -5.56 21.68 -19.57
C LEU A 307 -4.91 22.98 -19.08
N ILE A 308 -4.48 23.86 -20.00
CA ILE A 308 -3.90 25.16 -19.67
C ILE A 308 -4.92 26.07 -18.98
N GLU A 309 -6.18 26.06 -19.45
CA GLU A 309 -7.26 26.82 -18.82
C GLU A 309 -7.50 26.37 -17.36
N LEU A 310 -7.45 25.06 -17.12
CA LEU A 310 -7.65 24.48 -15.78
C LEU A 310 -6.57 24.87 -14.77
N LEU A 311 -5.40 25.37 -15.21
CA LEU A 311 -4.39 25.92 -14.30
C LEU A 311 -4.86 27.21 -13.60
N GLU A 312 -5.87 27.89 -14.15
CA GLU A 312 -6.44 29.10 -13.55
C GLU A 312 -7.62 28.80 -12.59
N HIS A 313 -7.93 27.52 -12.35
CA HIS A 313 -9.08 27.13 -11.54
C HIS A 313 -8.90 27.53 -10.06
N SER A 314 -10.01 27.90 -9.42
CA SER A 314 -10.05 28.22 -7.98
C SER A 314 -9.73 27.04 -7.03
N TYR A 315 -9.86 25.78 -7.47
CA TYR A 315 -9.61 24.62 -6.61
C TYR A 315 -8.20 24.08 -6.85
N ASN A 316 -7.39 24.10 -5.79
CA ASN A 316 -6.02 23.59 -5.83
C ASN A 316 -5.90 22.13 -6.30
N SER A 317 -6.92 21.28 -6.06
CA SER A 317 -6.91 19.90 -6.53
C SER A 317 -7.02 19.80 -8.05
N ILE A 318 -7.82 20.66 -8.68
CA ILE A 318 -7.92 20.73 -10.14
C ILE A 318 -6.61 21.26 -10.71
N VAL A 319 -6.09 22.36 -10.15
CA VAL A 319 -4.82 22.95 -10.59
C VAL A 319 -3.68 21.95 -10.49
N SER A 320 -3.55 21.24 -9.36
CA SER A 320 -2.50 20.24 -9.19
C SER A 320 -2.62 19.10 -10.19
N THR A 321 -3.83 18.55 -10.38
CA THR A 321 -3.99 17.40 -11.27
C THR A 321 -3.85 17.82 -12.72
N ALA A 322 -4.37 18.98 -13.14
CA ALA A 322 -4.17 19.52 -14.48
C ALA A 322 -2.68 19.74 -14.77
N ALA A 323 -1.93 20.33 -13.84
CA ALA A 323 -0.49 20.52 -13.97
C ALA A 323 0.26 19.18 -14.10
N THR A 324 -0.10 18.18 -13.29
CA THR A 324 0.46 16.83 -13.41
C THR A 324 0.12 16.18 -14.76
N THR A 325 -1.12 16.32 -15.25
CA THR A 325 -1.54 15.80 -16.55
C THR A 325 -0.77 16.47 -17.68
N ILE A 326 -0.55 17.78 -17.63
CA ILE A 326 0.32 18.50 -18.59
C ILE A 326 1.74 17.93 -18.55
N ALA A 327 2.30 17.70 -17.36
CA ALA A 327 3.63 17.13 -17.24
C ALA A 327 3.72 15.71 -17.85
N VAL A 328 2.66 14.90 -17.71
CA VAL A 328 2.55 13.62 -18.42
C VAL A 328 2.54 13.82 -19.93
N CYS A 329 1.75 14.75 -20.46
CA CYS A 329 1.71 15.04 -21.89
C CYS A 329 3.11 15.37 -22.44
N PHE A 330 3.87 16.25 -21.77
CA PHE A 330 5.25 16.56 -22.16
C PHE A 330 6.19 15.35 -22.08
N GLN A 331 5.96 14.47 -21.10
CA GLN A 331 6.77 13.29 -20.93
C GLN A 331 6.54 12.24 -22.02
N VAL A 332 5.29 12.02 -22.43
CA VAL A 332 4.92 10.94 -23.35
C VAL A 332 4.82 11.38 -24.81
N TYR A 333 4.92 12.67 -25.10
CA TYR A 333 4.92 13.18 -26.47
C TYR A 333 6.05 12.53 -27.30
N ASP A 334 5.71 11.99 -28.47
CA ASP A 334 6.67 11.36 -29.37
C ASP A 334 7.19 12.36 -30.40
N TYR A 335 8.44 12.80 -30.23
CA TYR A 335 9.09 13.71 -31.16
C TYR A 335 9.61 13.03 -32.45
N ASN A 336 9.62 11.70 -32.48
CA ASN A 336 10.06 10.95 -33.67
C ASN A 336 8.93 10.83 -34.69
N GLU A 337 7.69 10.79 -34.22
CA GLU A 337 6.48 10.96 -35.03
C GLU A 337 6.56 12.33 -35.74
N PHE A 338 6.65 12.31 -37.07
CA PHE A 338 6.59 13.49 -37.93
C PHE A 338 7.73 14.53 -37.81
N GLN A 339 8.86 14.22 -37.16
CA GLN A 339 9.99 15.15 -36.98
C GLN A 339 9.58 16.48 -36.32
N VAL A 340 8.60 16.43 -35.43
CA VAL A 340 8.15 17.61 -34.71
C VAL A 340 9.24 18.03 -33.73
N ASN A 341 9.70 19.27 -33.82
CA ASN A 341 10.78 19.76 -32.95
C ASN A 341 10.27 20.23 -31.57
N GLN A 342 8.97 20.51 -31.46
CA GLN A 342 8.31 21.04 -30.26
C GLN A 342 6.80 20.77 -30.31
N ILE A 343 6.19 20.49 -29.16
CA ILE A 343 4.72 20.37 -29.03
C ILE A 343 4.06 21.67 -29.55
N PRO A 344 3.09 21.60 -30.48
CA PRO A 344 2.45 22.78 -31.07
C PRO A 344 1.45 23.43 -30.11
N THR A 345 1.99 24.04 -29.06
CA THR A 345 1.25 24.76 -28.02
C THR A 345 1.90 26.11 -27.79
N ASP A 346 1.09 27.13 -27.44
CA ASP A 346 1.63 28.43 -27.03
C ASP A 346 2.35 28.31 -25.67
N PHE A 347 3.65 28.07 -25.76
CA PHE A 347 4.53 27.88 -24.60
C PHE A 347 4.57 29.10 -23.69
N ASN A 348 4.40 30.31 -24.25
CA ASN A 348 4.38 31.54 -23.46
C ASN A 348 3.09 31.63 -22.63
N VAL A 349 1.96 31.25 -23.21
CA VAL A 349 0.67 31.17 -22.49
C VAL A 349 0.75 30.11 -21.39
N LEU A 350 1.22 28.90 -21.70
CA LEU A 350 1.39 27.83 -20.71
C LEU A 350 2.27 28.27 -19.53
N LEU A 351 3.48 28.79 -19.81
CA LEU A 351 4.39 29.24 -18.75
C LEU A 351 3.83 30.43 -17.96
N LYS A 352 3.09 31.34 -18.59
CA LYS A 352 2.44 32.46 -17.90
C LYS A 352 1.37 31.95 -16.92
N SER A 353 0.49 31.05 -17.38
CA SER A 353 -0.55 30.44 -16.53
C SER A 353 0.06 29.64 -15.38
N LEU A 354 1.11 28.86 -15.64
CA LEU A 354 1.79 28.08 -14.61
C LEU A 354 2.50 28.97 -13.58
N ASN A 355 3.21 30.02 -14.00
CA ASN A 355 3.84 30.97 -13.07
C ASN A 355 2.80 31.70 -12.21
N LYS A 356 1.64 32.03 -12.78
CA LYS A 356 0.50 32.59 -12.03
C LYS A 356 -0.02 31.59 -10.99
N ALA A 357 -0.18 30.32 -11.35
CA ALA A 357 -0.58 29.26 -10.42
C ALA A 357 0.46 29.06 -9.28
N ILE A 358 1.76 29.05 -9.61
CA ILE A 358 2.87 28.99 -8.63
C ILE A 358 2.81 30.17 -7.65
N ALA A 359 2.57 31.39 -8.16
CA ALA A 359 2.47 32.58 -7.32
C ALA A 359 1.24 32.54 -6.40
N GLN A 360 0.13 31.94 -6.85
CA GLN A 360 -1.10 31.79 -6.08
C GLN A 360 -1.06 30.59 -5.11
N ALA A 361 -0.17 29.62 -5.31
CA ALA A 361 -0.02 28.44 -4.48
C ALA A 361 0.48 28.80 -3.06
N ARG A 362 -0.47 28.93 -2.12
CA ARG A 362 -0.17 29.26 -0.71
C ARG A 362 0.53 28.13 0.04
N ARG A 363 0.34 26.87 -0.37
CA ARG A 363 0.86 25.69 0.32
C ARG A 363 2.21 25.28 -0.29
N LYS A 364 3.23 25.12 0.55
CA LYS A 364 4.59 24.69 0.13
C LYS A 364 4.58 23.42 -0.75
N PRO A 365 3.80 22.35 -0.45
CA PRO A 365 3.79 21.15 -1.28
C PRO A 365 3.27 21.40 -2.71
N LEU A 366 2.18 22.17 -2.85
CA LEU A 366 1.63 22.51 -4.17
C LEU A 366 2.61 23.35 -4.98
N LYS A 367 3.25 24.34 -4.33
CA LYS A 367 4.26 25.17 -4.98
C LYS A 367 5.43 24.33 -5.48
N SER A 368 5.91 23.38 -4.68
CA SER A 368 6.99 22.46 -5.06
C SER A 368 6.59 21.60 -6.27
N LEU A 369 5.37 21.03 -6.27
CA LEU A 369 4.87 20.24 -7.39
C LEU A 369 4.79 21.07 -8.67
N LEU A 370 4.25 22.29 -8.61
CA LEU A 370 4.14 23.16 -9.79
C LEU A 370 5.50 23.61 -10.33
N GLU A 371 6.51 23.79 -9.47
CA GLU A 371 7.88 24.07 -9.92
C GLU A 371 8.50 22.84 -10.60
N ASP A 372 8.26 21.62 -10.10
CA ASP A 372 8.71 20.40 -10.78
C ASP A 372 8.02 20.22 -12.15
N VAL A 373 6.72 20.52 -12.23
CA VAL A 373 5.97 20.53 -13.50
C VAL A 373 6.60 21.54 -14.46
N LYS A 374 6.91 22.75 -13.99
CA LYS A 374 7.57 23.78 -14.80
C LYS A 374 8.93 23.32 -15.31
N ASN A 375 9.74 22.70 -14.47
CA ASN A 375 11.05 22.17 -14.85
C ASN A 375 10.89 21.06 -15.90
N THR A 376 9.88 20.20 -15.76
CA THR A 376 9.55 19.16 -16.73
C THR A 376 9.19 19.77 -18.08
N ILE A 377 8.27 20.73 -18.10
CA ILE A 377 7.82 21.42 -19.32
C ILE A 377 9.00 22.09 -20.04
N ILE A 378 9.90 22.76 -19.30
CA ILE A 378 11.09 23.40 -19.89
C ILE A 378 12.05 22.34 -20.45
N GLY A 379 12.36 21.32 -19.64
CA GLY A 379 13.33 20.29 -19.96
C GLY A 379 12.90 19.37 -21.11
N GLN A 380 11.60 19.10 -21.21
CA GLN A 380 11.02 18.18 -22.18
C GLN A 380 10.27 18.91 -23.30
N SER A 381 10.43 20.22 -23.46
CA SER A 381 9.70 21.00 -24.47
C SER A 381 10.00 20.63 -25.93
N SER A 382 11.18 20.07 -26.19
CA SER A 382 11.70 19.77 -27.52
C SER A 382 12.62 18.57 -27.49
N LEU A 383 12.76 17.85 -28.61
CA LEU A 383 13.69 16.72 -28.74
C LEU A 383 15.13 17.07 -28.29
N SER A 384 15.61 18.25 -28.68
CA SER A 384 16.94 18.74 -28.30
C SER A 384 17.10 18.99 -26.80
N SER A 385 16.04 19.41 -26.12
CA SER A 385 16.07 19.62 -24.66
C SER A 385 15.94 18.29 -23.94
N ARG A 386 15.05 17.40 -24.43
CA ARG A 386 14.87 16.02 -24.01
C ARG A 386 16.21 15.28 -23.92
N ASN A 387 17.00 15.34 -25.00
CA ASN A 387 18.29 14.65 -25.13
C ASN A 387 19.41 15.23 -24.23
N LYS A 388 19.19 16.39 -23.61
CA LYS A 388 20.15 17.03 -22.69
C LYS A 388 19.83 16.79 -21.22
N LEU A 389 18.70 16.15 -20.93
CA LEU A 389 18.28 15.90 -19.55
C LEU A 389 19.19 14.88 -18.88
N ASN A 390 19.64 15.20 -17.68
CA ASN A 390 20.31 14.27 -16.78
C ASN A 390 19.30 13.67 -15.80
N HIS A 391 19.70 12.62 -15.10
CA HIS A 391 18.86 11.99 -14.07
C HIS A 391 18.34 12.99 -13.03
N SER A 392 19.19 13.91 -12.55
CA SER A 392 18.81 14.95 -11.59
C SER A 392 17.70 15.88 -12.08
N ASP A 393 17.54 16.01 -13.40
CA ASP A 393 16.53 16.87 -14.03
C ASP A 393 15.17 16.16 -14.17
N ILE A 394 15.17 14.83 -14.00
CA ILE A 394 13.97 13.97 -14.03
C ILE A 394 13.42 13.73 -12.62
N VAL A 395 14.28 13.80 -11.60
CA VAL A 395 13.88 13.55 -10.20
C VAL A 395 12.84 14.58 -9.75
N LEU A 396 11.69 14.07 -9.30
CA LEU A 396 10.57 14.87 -8.79
C LEU A 396 10.89 15.38 -7.37
N SER A 397 11.45 16.58 -7.27
CA SER A 397 11.97 17.14 -6.02
C SER A 397 10.92 17.26 -4.91
N HIS A 398 9.64 17.43 -5.24
CA HIS A 398 8.52 17.46 -4.30
C HIS A 398 8.34 16.14 -3.53
N LEU A 399 8.93 15.04 -4.01
CA LEU A 399 8.88 13.71 -3.40
C LEU A 399 10.06 13.42 -2.46
N ASN A 400 11.10 14.26 -2.42
CA ASN A 400 12.35 14.03 -1.66
C ASN A 400 12.17 13.88 -0.13
N ASN A 401 10.97 14.14 0.41
CA ASN A 401 10.63 13.95 1.82
C ASN A 401 9.60 12.82 2.06
N THR A 402 9.24 12.09 1.03
CA THR A 402 8.30 10.97 1.09
C THR A 402 9.06 9.65 1.09
N SER A 403 8.49 8.60 1.69
CA SER A 403 9.08 7.25 1.67
C SER A 403 9.02 6.58 0.29
N MET A 404 8.78 7.35 -0.77
CA MET A 404 8.55 6.87 -2.14
C MET A 404 9.72 7.26 -3.04
N SER A 405 10.90 6.70 -2.75
CA SER A 405 12.14 6.85 -3.51
C SER A 405 12.13 6.16 -4.90
N HIS A 406 10.96 5.85 -5.43
CA HIS A 406 10.74 5.01 -6.62
C HIS A 406 9.75 5.67 -7.59
N ILE A 407 9.57 6.99 -7.54
CA ILE A 407 8.67 7.69 -8.46
C ILE A 407 9.53 8.59 -9.34
N ASP A 408 9.91 8.06 -10.50
CA ASP A 408 10.86 8.69 -11.43
C ASP A 408 10.16 9.21 -12.69
N SER A 409 8.83 9.14 -12.75
CA SER A 409 8.01 9.68 -13.83
C SER A 409 6.67 10.21 -13.33
N TRP A 410 6.08 11.14 -14.09
CA TRP A 410 4.74 11.66 -13.81
C TRP A 410 3.66 10.60 -14.00
N ALA A 411 3.82 9.72 -15.01
CA ALA A 411 2.94 8.58 -15.22
C ALA A 411 2.96 7.61 -14.03
N THR A 412 4.14 7.33 -13.46
CA THR A 412 4.25 6.54 -12.22
C THR A 412 3.55 7.24 -11.07
N LEU A 413 3.76 8.54 -10.91
CA LEU A 413 3.14 9.29 -9.83
C LEU A 413 1.61 9.14 -9.87
N LEU A 414 1.00 9.30 -11.05
CA LEU A 414 -0.44 9.11 -11.25
C LEU A 414 -0.88 7.67 -10.96
N LEU A 415 -0.15 6.66 -11.45
CA LEU A 415 -0.48 5.25 -11.20
C LEU A 415 -0.41 4.93 -9.70
N VAL A 416 0.64 5.37 -9.02
CA VAL A 416 0.83 5.16 -7.58
C VAL A 416 -0.25 5.90 -6.79
N ASP A 417 -0.64 7.11 -7.17
CA ASP A 417 -1.72 7.84 -6.51
C ASP A 417 -3.08 7.17 -6.73
N ALA A 418 -3.35 6.63 -7.91
CA ALA A 418 -4.53 5.81 -8.18
C ALA A 418 -4.53 4.54 -7.31
N LEU A 419 -3.41 3.84 -7.23
CA LEU A 419 -3.24 2.65 -6.39
C LEU A 419 -3.30 2.96 -4.90
N LYS A 420 -2.89 4.16 -4.46
CA LYS A 420 -3.09 4.63 -3.07
C LYS A 420 -4.56 4.80 -2.73
N ALA A 421 -5.36 5.31 -3.68
CA ALA A 421 -6.80 5.42 -3.47
C ALA A 421 -7.45 4.02 -3.33
N LEU A 422 -6.95 3.03 -4.08
CA LEU A 422 -7.44 1.66 -4.08
C LEU A 422 -6.99 0.84 -2.86
N LEU A 423 -5.69 0.86 -2.55
CA LEU A 423 -5.03 -0.07 -1.63
C LEU A 423 -4.67 0.56 -0.27
N GLY A 424 -4.74 1.89 -0.19
CA GLY A 424 -4.44 2.65 1.02
C GLY A 424 -2.99 2.49 1.49
N PRO A 425 -2.74 2.17 2.76
CA PRO A 425 -1.38 2.09 3.32
C PRO A 425 -0.58 0.89 2.79
N ASN A 426 -1.22 -0.08 2.14
CA ASN A 426 -0.55 -1.27 1.60
C ASN A 426 -0.01 -1.05 0.18
N THR A 427 -0.21 0.12 -0.42
CA THR A 427 0.27 0.43 -1.78
C THR A 427 1.77 0.20 -1.97
N PRO A 428 2.68 0.63 -1.06
CA PRO A 428 4.11 0.41 -1.24
C PRO A 428 4.45 -1.07 -1.39
N ASP A 429 3.99 -1.89 -0.43
CA ASP A 429 4.22 -3.34 -0.45
C ASP A 429 3.65 -3.96 -1.74
N TYR A 430 2.42 -3.60 -2.14
CA TYR A 430 1.79 -4.13 -3.34
C TYR A 430 2.53 -3.76 -4.64
N VAL A 431 2.96 -2.50 -4.80
CA VAL A 431 3.73 -2.04 -5.97
C VAL A 431 5.06 -2.80 -6.07
N GLU A 432 5.65 -3.16 -4.94
CA GLU A 432 6.92 -3.87 -4.87
C GLU A 432 6.82 -5.37 -5.11
N ASP A 433 5.63 -5.95 -5.01
CA ASP A 433 5.43 -7.38 -5.21
C ASP A 433 4.68 -7.71 -6.50
N ASN A 434 3.86 -6.78 -7.02
CA ASN A 434 3.08 -7.01 -8.22
C ASN A 434 3.91 -6.70 -9.48
N TRP A 435 4.28 -7.76 -10.21
CA TRP A 435 5.10 -7.67 -11.41
C TRP A 435 4.49 -6.79 -12.49
N PHE A 436 3.17 -6.82 -12.70
CA PHE A 436 2.53 -5.95 -13.69
C PHE A 436 2.69 -4.49 -13.30
N VAL A 437 2.43 -4.12 -12.05
CA VAL A 437 2.63 -2.75 -11.57
C VAL A 437 4.10 -2.34 -11.70
N GLN A 438 5.05 -3.24 -11.38
CA GLN A 438 6.47 -3.00 -11.62
C GLN A 438 6.81 -2.85 -13.10
N THR A 439 6.19 -3.62 -13.98
CA THR A 439 6.48 -3.61 -15.41
C THR A 439 5.82 -2.43 -16.09
N SER A 440 4.62 -2.04 -15.71
CA SER A 440 3.98 -0.78 -16.11
C SER A 440 4.76 0.41 -15.58
N TYR A 441 5.30 0.31 -14.36
CA TYR A 441 6.27 1.26 -13.81
C TYR A 441 7.53 1.33 -14.68
N LEU A 442 8.17 0.21 -15.00
CA LEU A 442 9.36 0.14 -15.86
C LEU A 442 9.08 0.58 -17.31
N LYS A 443 7.92 0.24 -17.89
CA LYS A 443 7.46 0.71 -19.21
C LYS A 443 7.26 2.23 -19.17
N SER A 444 6.76 2.78 -18.06
CA SER A 444 6.69 4.23 -17.88
C SER A 444 8.08 4.90 -17.73
N LEU A 445 9.12 4.14 -17.31
CA LEU A 445 10.51 4.61 -17.36
C LEU A 445 11.07 4.60 -18.78
N ARG A 446 10.58 3.73 -19.67
CA ARG A 446 10.91 3.77 -21.11
C ARG A 446 10.30 4.97 -21.83
N LEU A 447 9.35 5.67 -21.20
CA LEU A 447 8.86 6.98 -21.65
C LEU A 447 9.83 8.12 -21.25
N LEU A 448 10.95 7.82 -20.58
CA LEU A 448 11.95 8.83 -20.25
C LEU A 448 12.87 9.12 -21.45
N PRO A 449 13.33 10.36 -21.61
CA PRO A 449 14.09 10.85 -22.78
C PRO A 449 15.45 10.20 -23.04
N CYS A 450 15.99 9.53 -22.03
CA CYS A 450 17.32 8.96 -22.07
C CYS A 450 17.18 7.52 -22.55
N ASP A 451 18.16 7.00 -23.29
CA ASP A 451 18.40 5.56 -23.35
C ASP A 451 18.57 5.07 -21.91
N TYR A 452 17.48 4.67 -21.26
CA TYR A 452 17.48 4.18 -19.89
C TYR A 452 18.33 2.91 -19.78
N GLU A 453 18.54 2.24 -20.92
CA GLU A 453 19.42 1.08 -21.07
C GLU A 453 20.92 1.47 -21.24
N ASN A 454 21.24 2.70 -21.67
CA ASN A 454 22.63 3.20 -21.82
C ASN A 454 23.04 4.21 -20.73
N ALA A 455 22.12 4.72 -19.92
CA ALA A 455 22.44 5.50 -18.73
C ALA A 455 23.18 4.59 -17.73
N ASP A 456 24.44 4.91 -17.42
CA ASP A 456 25.32 4.06 -16.63
C ASP A 456 24.84 3.96 -15.17
N TYR A 457 23.93 3.02 -14.89
CA TYR A 457 23.44 2.70 -13.54
C TYR A 457 24.49 2.04 -12.64
N ARG A 458 25.76 1.95 -13.06
CA ARG A 458 26.82 1.25 -12.33
C ARG A 458 27.18 1.91 -10.99
N ASP A 459 26.97 3.21 -10.85
CA ASP A 459 27.38 3.97 -9.66
C ASP A 459 26.24 4.32 -8.69
N HIS A 460 24.99 4.04 -9.07
CA HIS A 460 23.84 4.20 -8.16
C HIS A 460 23.34 2.83 -7.71
N PRO A 461 23.39 2.51 -6.40
CA PRO A 461 22.94 1.22 -5.93
C PRO A 461 21.46 1.07 -6.29
N CYS A 462 21.13 -0.03 -6.97
CA CYS A 462 19.78 -0.44 -7.37
C CYS A 462 18.69 0.10 -6.41
N PRO A 463 17.55 0.62 -6.90
CA PRO A 463 16.47 1.18 -6.06
C PRO A 463 16.12 0.32 -4.82
N ILE A 464 16.24 -1.02 -4.95
CA ILE A 464 16.10 -2.01 -3.88
C ILE A 464 17.01 -1.74 -2.65
N ASN A 465 18.21 -1.20 -2.86
CA ASN A 465 19.19 -0.87 -1.81
C ASN A 465 18.90 0.47 -1.10
N HIS A 466 18.31 1.45 -1.80
CA HIS A 466 17.81 2.69 -1.17
C HIS A 466 16.63 2.38 -0.23
N ARG A 467 15.74 1.50 -0.65
CA ARG A 467 14.60 1.00 0.15
C ARG A 467 15.03 0.34 1.47
N LYS A 468 16.07 -0.51 1.47
CA LYS A 468 16.59 -1.11 2.73
C LYS A 468 17.05 -0.05 3.73
N ARG A 469 17.68 1.03 3.25
CA ARG A 469 18.08 2.16 4.10
C ARG A 469 16.88 2.95 4.60
N ASP A 470 15.89 3.22 3.76
CA ASP A 470 14.72 4.03 4.14
C ASP A 470 13.74 3.28 5.04
N ILE A 471 13.55 1.97 4.84
CA ILE A 471 12.82 1.11 5.79
C ILE A 471 13.53 1.09 7.13
N SER A 472 14.85 0.92 7.15
CA SER A 472 15.64 0.93 8.38
C SER A 472 15.55 2.28 9.10
N ARG A 473 15.57 3.39 8.35
CA ARG A 473 15.44 4.75 8.88
C ARG A 473 14.04 5.02 9.43
N THR A 474 13.00 4.55 8.74
CA THR A 474 11.60 4.74 9.16
C THR A 474 11.28 3.91 10.40
N LYS A 475 11.75 2.65 10.46
CA LYS A 475 11.66 1.82 11.67
C LYS A 475 12.35 2.47 12.85
N ARG A 476 13.59 2.95 12.67
CA ARG A 476 14.37 3.65 13.71
C ARG A 476 13.68 4.92 14.22
N ASN A 477 13.14 5.74 13.32
CA ASN A 477 12.41 6.96 13.68
C ASN A 477 11.11 6.67 14.46
N ARG A 478 10.46 5.53 14.17
CA ARG A 478 9.25 5.09 14.88
C ARG A 478 9.59 4.60 16.28
N GLN A 479 10.63 3.78 16.41
CA GLN A 479 11.19 3.34 17.69
C GLN A 479 11.61 4.53 18.57
N GLU A 480 12.32 5.52 18.04
CA GLU A 480 12.71 6.71 18.81
C GLU A 480 11.51 7.52 19.33
N ARG A 481 10.43 7.60 18.55
CA ARG A 481 9.20 8.31 18.97
C ARG A 481 8.48 7.55 20.08
N GLN A 482 8.39 6.23 19.98
CA GLN A 482 7.83 5.38 21.04
C GLN A 482 8.66 5.48 22.32
N LEU A 483 9.99 5.44 22.22
CA LEU A 483 10.89 5.56 23.36
C LEU A 483 10.76 6.92 24.07
N LYS A 484 10.63 8.01 23.29
CA LYS A 484 10.37 9.36 23.84
C LYS A 484 8.99 9.50 24.49
N GLN A 485 8.01 8.68 24.12
CA GLN A 485 6.69 8.65 24.76
C GLN A 485 6.69 7.84 26.05
N LEU A 486 7.50 6.79 26.15
CA LEU A 486 7.65 5.96 27.36
C LEU A 486 8.50 6.63 28.45
N LEU A 487 9.38 7.56 28.05
CA LEU A 487 10.24 8.33 28.97
C LEU A 487 9.60 9.64 29.47
N ARG A 488 8.36 9.93 29.08
CA ARG A 488 7.53 11.03 29.59
C ARG A 488 6.44 10.47 30.49
#